data_AF-A0A502WRI2-F1
#
_entry.id   AF-A0A502WRI2-F1
#
_cell.length_a   1.000
_cell.length_b   1.000
_cell.length_c   1.000
_cell.angle_alpha   90.00
_cell.angle_beta   90.00
_cell.angle_gamma   90.00
#
_symmetry.space_group_name_H-M   'P 1'
#
loop_
_entity.id
_entity.type
_entity.pdbx_description
1 polymer ?
#
loop_
_entity_poly.entity_id
_entity_poly.type
_entity_poly.pdbx_seq_one_letter_code
_entity_poly.pdbx_strand_id
1 'polypeptide(L)' 'MKDKSGDIDHTLPQVAIDDQQVRQLAATTDLPSRQARELVRRHGNDPRKLEELARSINATN' A
#
# COMPACT_ATOMS: atom_id res chain seq x y z
N MET A 1 -0.32 39.06 -13.60
CA MET A 1 -1.35 38.09 -13.17
C MET A 1 -0.68 36.73 -13.13
N LYS A 2 -0.81 36.00 -12.01
CA LYS A 2 -0.14 34.71 -11.76
C LYS A 2 -0.64 33.65 -12.76
N ASP A 3 0.20 33.23 -13.70
CA ASP A 3 0.00 31.98 -14.42
C ASP A 3 0.13 30.82 -13.43
N LYS A 4 -0.91 30.00 -13.43
CA LYS A 4 -1.17 28.95 -12.47
C LYS A 4 -0.39 27.70 -12.89
N SER A 5 0.43 27.21 -11.98
CA SER A 5 0.82 25.82 -11.74
C SER A 5 0.24 24.83 -12.75
N GLY A 6 1.00 24.58 -13.81
CA GLY A 6 0.81 23.47 -14.72
C GLY A 6 1.62 22.26 -14.27
N ASP A 7 1.55 21.90 -12.99
CA ASP A 7 2.05 20.63 -12.45
C ASP A 7 1.05 19.53 -12.83
N ILE A 8 0.89 19.27 -14.13
CA ILE A 8 0.25 18.03 -14.58
C ILE A 8 1.35 16.98 -14.59
N ASP A 9 1.78 16.64 -13.37
CA ASP A 9 2.62 15.50 -13.10
C ASP A 9 1.94 14.31 -13.76
N HIS A 10 2.62 13.74 -14.75
CA HIS A 10 2.23 12.53 -15.48
C HIS A 10 2.36 11.32 -14.54
N THR A 11 1.77 11.42 -13.35
CA THR A 11 1.59 10.33 -12.42
C THR A 11 0.52 9.46 -13.07
N LEU A 12 0.99 8.41 -13.77
CA LEU A 12 0.27 7.18 -14.08
C LEU A 12 -0.84 6.97 -13.04
N PRO A 13 -2.03 6.42 -13.38
CA PRO A 13 -2.95 5.99 -12.34
C PRO A 13 -2.15 5.06 -11.45
N GLN A 14 -1.70 5.56 -10.30
CA GLN A 14 -1.07 4.77 -9.28
C GLN A 14 -2.21 3.86 -8.94
N VAL A 15 -2.23 2.66 -9.56
CA VAL A 15 -3.22 1.60 -9.39
C VAL A 15 -3.73 1.79 -7.99
N ALA A 16 -4.96 2.31 -7.83
CA ALA A 16 -5.38 2.93 -6.58
C ALA A 16 -5.23 1.85 -5.51
N ILE A 17 -4.07 1.81 -4.88
CA ILE A 17 -3.73 0.75 -3.95
C ILE A 17 -4.66 1.09 -2.83
N ASP A 18 -5.60 0.19 -2.59
CA ASP A 18 -6.72 0.44 -1.70
C ASP A 18 -6.13 0.86 -0.36
N ASP A 19 -6.11 2.17 -0.10
CA ASP A 19 -5.43 2.75 1.05
C ASP A 19 -6.05 2.22 2.34
N GLN A 20 -7.29 1.75 2.26
CA GLN A 20 -7.97 1.03 3.33
C GLN A 20 -7.30 -0.32 3.63
N GLN A 21 -6.98 -1.11 2.60
CA GLN A 21 -6.29 -2.39 2.80
C GLN A 21 -4.86 -2.21 3.30
N VAL A 22 -4.13 -1.21 2.80
CA VAL A 22 -2.79 -0.89 3.30
C VAL A 22 -2.85 -0.52 4.79
N ARG A 23 -3.82 0.31 5.19
CA ARG A 23 -4.02 0.70 6.60
C ARG A 23 -4.45 -0.47 7.46
N GLN A 24 -5.37 -1.30 6.99
CA GLN A 24 -5.81 -2.49 7.72
C GLN A 24 -4.63 -3.43 7.94
N LEU A 25 -3.88 -3.75 6.88
CA LEU A 25 -2.75 -4.65 6.95
C LEU A 25 -1.68 -4.12 7.92
N ALA A 26 -1.30 -2.85 7.77
CA ALA A 26 -0.35 -2.21 8.68
C ALA A 26 -0.82 -2.27 10.15
N ALA A 27 -2.12 -2.06 10.41
CA ALA A 27 -2.69 -2.11 11.75
C ALA A 27 -2.77 -3.53 12.32
N THR A 28 -3.03 -4.55 11.49
CA THR A 28 -3.21 -5.94 11.94
C THR A 28 -1.90 -6.70 12.11
N THR A 29 -0.86 -6.34 11.36
CA THR A 29 0.39 -7.12 11.30
C THR A 29 1.61 -6.34 11.79
N ASP A 30 1.42 -5.13 12.29
CA ASP A 30 2.47 -4.19 12.72
C ASP A 30 3.51 -3.92 11.63
N LEU A 31 3.10 -4.03 10.36
CA LEU A 31 3.98 -3.76 9.24
C LEU A 31 4.04 -2.26 8.93
N PRO A 32 5.20 -1.73 8.55
CA PRO A 32 5.30 -0.37 8.05
C PRO A 32 4.46 -0.22 6.77
N SER A 33 3.76 0.92 6.66
CA SER A 33 2.83 1.23 5.57
C SER A 33 3.42 1.05 4.16
N ARG A 34 4.74 1.26 4.00
CA ARG A 34 5.45 0.99 2.74
C ARG A 34 5.49 -0.50 2.38
N GLN A 35 5.75 -1.38 3.35
CA GLN A 35 5.74 -2.83 3.13
C GLN A 35 4.32 -3.34 2.91
N ALA A 36 3.35 -2.84 3.68
CA ALA A 36 1.95 -3.18 3.49
C ALA A 36 1.46 -2.79 2.08
N ARG A 37 1.83 -1.59 1.61
CA ARG A 37 1.52 -1.12 0.25
C ARG A 37 2.14 -2.01 -0.82
N GLU A 38 3.39 -2.44 -0.64
CA GLU A 38 4.06 -3.33 -1.57
C GLU A 38 3.43 -4.73 -1.59
N LEU A 39 2.96 -5.23 -0.43
CA LEU A 39 2.21 -6.48 -0.36
C LEU A 39 0.88 -6.39 -1.12
N VAL A 40 0.09 -5.35 -0.89
CA VAL A 40 -1.18 -5.11 -1.63
C VAL A 40 -0.92 -4.96 -3.13
N ARG A 41 0.19 -4.30 -3.52
CA ARG A 41 0.58 -4.16 -4.92
C ARG A 41 0.94 -5.50 -5.58
N ARG A 42 1.68 -6.36 -4.87
CA ARG A 42 2.22 -7.62 -5.41
C ARG A 42 1.22 -8.76 -5.37
N HIS A 43 0.38 -8.79 -4.34
CA HIS A 43 -0.55 -9.90 -4.09
C HIS A 43 -2.01 -9.53 -4.38
N GLY A 44 -2.31 -8.26 -4.66
CA GLY A 44 -3.65 -7.77 -4.92
C GLY A 44 -4.42 -7.48 -3.63
N ASN A 45 -5.75 -7.41 -3.76
CA ASN A 45 -6.65 -6.94 -2.72
C ASN A 45 -7.18 -8.08 -1.82
N ASP A 46 -6.37 -9.10 -1.52
CA ASP A 46 -6.77 -10.29 -0.74
C ASP A 46 -6.37 -10.15 0.74
N PRO A 47 -7.25 -9.65 1.63
CA PRO A 47 -6.86 -9.28 2.99
C PRO A 47 -6.32 -10.47 3.81
N ARG A 48 -6.93 -11.66 3.69
CA ARG A 48 -6.47 -12.86 4.42
C ARG A 48 -5.06 -13.30 4.00
N LYS A 49 -4.78 -13.26 2.70
CA LYS A 49 -3.48 -13.65 2.16
C LYS A 49 -2.41 -12.64 2.54
N LEU A 50 -2.76 -11.36 2.51
CA LEU A 50 -1.89 -10.27 2.95
C LEU A 50 -1.57 -10.41 4.44
N GLU A 51 -2.54 -10.67 5.30
CA GLU A 51 -2.33 -10.91 6.73
C GLU A 51 -1.43 -12.12 7.01
N GLU A 52 -1.63 -13.23 6.29
CA GLU A 52 -0.81 -14.44 6.42
C GLU A 52 0.65 -14.19 6.00
N LEU A 53 0.85 -13.52 4.87
CA LEU A 53 2.18 -13.12 4.39
C LEU A 53 2.86 -12.17 5.37
N ALA A 54 2.12 -11.19 5.86
CA ALA A 54 2.63 -10.21 6.79
C ALA A 54 3.01 -10.82 8.15
N ARG A 55 2.21 -11.76 8.65
CA ARG A 55 2.53 -12.54 9.86
C ARG A 55 3.76 -13.42 9.64
N SER A 56 3.91 -14.01 8.46
CA SER A 56 5.08 -14.84 8.12
C SER A 56 6.38 -14.01 8.05
N ILE A 57 6.30 -12.79 7.54
CA ILE A 57 7.42 -11.83 7.51
C ILE A 57 7.84 -11.44 8.93
N ASN A 58 6.88 -11.16 9.82
CA ASN A 58 7.16 -10.77 11.20
C ASN A 58 7.65 -11.95 12.06
N ALA A 59 7.20 -13.19 11.78
CA ALA A 59 7.61 -14.39 12.49
C ALA A 59 9.04 -14.88 12.18
N THR A 60 9.70 -14.31 11.17
CA THR A 60 11.05 -14.70 10.74
C THR A 60 12.15 -13.75 11.29
N ASN A 61 11.77 -12.71 12.04
CA ASN A 61 12.69 -11.76 12.65
C ASN A 61 12.79 -11.94 14.18
#